data_AF-A0A822A0Z9-F1
#
_entry.id   AF-A0A822A0Z9-F1
#
_cell.length_a   1.000
_cell.length_b   1.000
_cell.length_c   1.000
_cell.angle_alpha   90.00
_cell.angle_beta   90.00
_cell.angle_gamma   90.00
#
_symmetry.space_group_name_H-M   'P 1'
#
loop_
_entity.id
_entity.type
_entity.pdbx_description
1 polymer ?
#
loop_
_entity_poly.entity_id
_entity_poly.type
_entity_poly.pdbx_seq_one_letter_code
_entity_poly.pdbx_strand_id
1 'polypeptide(L)'
;MAGTCDTEEQRIIDGIKCIAFREARNAGATFTNRHWVANKVHRSVQFVTDWWEKPYDQCFADYSNAGRKLKLSQASQDIILKDSG
;
A
#
# COMPACT_ATOMS: atom_id res chain seq x y z
N MET A 1 6.55 -26.05 7.28
CA MET A 1 5.62 -25.41 6.34
C MET A 1 5.28 -24.05 6.92
N ALA A 2 5.89 -22.97 6.40
CA ALA A 2 5.70 -21.63 6.92
C ALA A 2 4.25 -21.19 6.62
N GLY A 3 3.39 -21.26 7.64
CA GLY A 3 2.06 -20.66 7.58
C GLY A 3 2.23 -19.15 7.50
N THR A 4 2.11 -18.59 6.31
CA THR A 4 1.95 -17.15 6.17
C THR A 4 0.60 -16.80 6.75
N CYS A 5 0.59 -16.28 7.97
CA CYS A 5 -0.60 -15.73 8.59
C CYS A 5 -1.18 -14.69 7.62
N ASP A 6 -2.37 -14.95 7.10
CA ASP A 6 -3.09 -14.02 6.24
C ASP A 6 -3.60 -12.86 7.11
N THR A 7 -2.68 -11.99 7.52
CA THR A 7 -2.98 -10.81 8.35
C THR A 7 -3.59 -9.71 7.49
N GLU A 8 -4.45 -8.91 8.12
CA GLU A 8 -5.05 -7.74 7.48
C GLU A 8 -3.98 -6.76 6.96
N GLU A 9 -2.91 -6.57 7.73
CA GLU A 9 -1.74 -5.78 7.31
C GLU A 9 -1.11 -6.31 6.02
N GLN A 10 -0.92 -7.64 5.91
CA GLN A 10 -0.34 -8.24 4.70
C GLN A 10 -1.27 -8.06 3.49
N ARG A 11 -2.59 -8.14 3.67
CA ARG A 11 -3.58 -7.88 2.60
C ARG A 11 -3.50 -6.43 2.11
N ILE A 12 -3.32 -5.46 3.01
CA ILE A 12 -3.16 -4.06 2.64
C ILE A 12 -1.85 -3.86 1.86
N ILE A 13 -0.74 -4.42 2.33
CA ILE A 13 0.55 -4.36 1.63
C ILE A 13 0.44 -4.96 0.22
N ASP A 14 -0.21 -6.11 0.09
CA ASP A 14 -0.41 -6.77 -1.21
C ASP A 14 -1.34 -5.94 -2.12
N GLY A 15 -2.35 -5.28 -1.56
CA GLY A 15 -3.22 -4.34 -2.28
C GLY A 15 -2.46 -3.12 -2.83
N ILE A 16 -1.61 -2.50 -2.01
CA ILE A 16 -0.76 -1.37 -2.43
C ILE A 16 0.18 -1.80 -3.58
N LYS A 17 0.77 -2.99 -3.48
CA LYS A 17 1.59 -3.56 -4.57
C LYS A 17 0.79 -3.69 -5.87
N CYS A 18 -0.45 -4.17 -5.80
CA CYS A 18 -1.31 -4.30 -6.99
C CYS A 18 -1.51 -2.96 -7.70
N ILE A 19 -1.75 -1.89 -6.94
CA ILE A 19 -1.92 -0.54 -7.49
C ILE A 19 -0.61 0.00 -8.06
N ALA A 20 0.51 -0.19 -7.37
CA ALA A 20 1.83 0.22 -7.90
C ALA A 20 2.16 -0.45 -9.23
N PHE A 21 1.85 -1.75 -9.37
CA PHE A 21 2.03 -2.47 -10.63
C PHE A 21 1.06 -2.02 -11.74
N ARG A 22 -0.16 -1.60 -11.40
CA ARG A 22 -1.07 -0.94 -12.35
C ARG A 22 -0.47 0.37 -12.86
N GLU A 23 0.03 1.22 -11.98
CA GLU A 23 0.65 2.48 -12.37
C GLU A 23 1.88 2.23 -13.25
N ALA A 24 2.72 1.24 -12.91
CA ALA A 24 3.84 0.84 -13.77
C ALA A 24 3.37 0.37 -15.16
N ARG A 25 2.29 -0.40 -15.25
CA ARG A 25 1.67 -0.80 -16.52
C ARG A 25 1.24 0.43 -17.33
N ASN A 26 0.56 1.37 -16.69
CA ASN A 26 0.08 2.60 -17.32
C ASN A 26 1.24 3.49 -17.80
N ALA A 27 2.36 3.49 -17.08
CA ALA A 27 3.60 4.18 -17.45
C ALA A 27 4.39 3.50 -18.58
N GLY A 28 3.92 2.36 -19.11
CA GLY A 28 4.52 1.69 -20.27
C GLY A 28 5.12 0.31 -19.99
N ALA A 29 5.04 -0.21 -18.76
CA ALA A 29 5.45 -1.58 -18.44
C ALA A 29 4.37 -2.60 -18.89
N THR A 30 4.15 -2.70 -20.20
CA THR A 30 3.06 -3.49 -20.82
C THR A 30 3.11 -4.99 -20.53
N PHE A 31 4.29 -5.53 -20.16
CA PHE A 31 4.42 -6.92 -19.69
C PHE A 31 3.64 -7.18 -18.39
N THR A 32 3.33 -6.13 -17.64
CA THR A 32 2.64 -6.21 -16.36
C THR A 32 1.16 -6.51 -16.60
N ASN A 33 0.76 -7.73 -16.25
CA ASN A 33 -0.64 -8.18 -16.33
C ASN A 33 -1.11 -8.72 -14.97
N ARG A 34 -2.43 -8.85 -14.79
CA ARG A 34 -3.03 -9.25 -13.52
C ARG A 34 -2.56 -10.63 -13.03
N HIS A 35 -2.29 -11.57 -13.94
CA HIS A 35 -1.76 -12.90 -13.61
C HIS A 35 -0.31 -12.82 -13.09
N TRP A 36 0.52 -12.00 -13.74
CA TRP A 36 1.89 -11.76 -13.30
C TRP A 36 1.92 -11.15 -11.90
N VAL A 37 1.04 -10.16 -11.64
CA VAL A 37 0.93 -9.53 -10.33
C VAL A 37 0.41 -10.50 -9.27
N ALA A 38 -0.57 -11.34 -9.60
CA ALA A 38 -1.08 -12.38 -8.71
C ALA A 38 0.02 -13.35 -8.25
N ASN A 39 0.89 -13.75 -9.19
CA ASN A 39 2.06 -14.57 -8.88
C ASN A 39 3.09 -13.86 -8.00
N LYS A 40 3.25 -12.53 -8.13
CA LYS A 40 4.20 -11.74 -7.33
C LYS A 40 3.72 -11.48 -5.91
N VAL A 41 2.42 -11.28 -5.72
CA VAL A 41 1.83 -11.03 -4.40
C VAL A 41 1.35 -12.32 -3.73
N HIS A 42 1.50 -13.48 -4.39
CA HIS A 42 1.02 -14.77 -3.91
C HIS A 42 -0.47 -14.77 -3.53
N ARG A 43 -1.29 -14.02 -4.29
CA ARG A 43 -2.75 -13.93 -4.12
C ARG A 43 -3.48 -14.41 -5.36
N SER A 44 -4.79 -14.56 -5.26
CA SER A 44 -5.65 -14.89 -6.39
C SER A 44 -5.71 -13.73 -7.40
N VAL A 45 -5.97 -14.06 -8.66
CA VAL A 45 -6.23 -13.05 -9.71
C VAL A 45 -7.46 -12.20 -9.37
N GLN A 46 -8.44 -12.79 -8.68
CA GLN A 46 -9.61 -12.07 -8.18
C GLN A 46 -9.20 -10.98 -7.18
N PHE A 47 -8.36 -11.31 -6.19
CA PHE A 47 -7.82 -10.32 -5.25
C PHE A 47 -7.12 -9.17 -5.99
N VAL A 48 -6.26 -9.50 -6.96
CA VAL A 48 -5.59 -8.46 -7.76
C VAL A 48 -6.61 -7.59 -8.48
N THR A 49 -7.66 -8.16 -9.04
CA THR A 49 -8.72 -7.42 -9.76
C THR A 49 -9.50 -6.49 -8.83
N ASP A 50 -9.88 -6.98 -7.65
CA ASP A 50 -10.62 -6.21 -6.64
C ASP A 50 -9.82 -4.98 -6.14
N TRP A 51 -8.48 -5.09 -6.12
CA TRP A 51 -7.58 -3.97 -5.76
C TRP A 51 -7.13 -3.16 -6.97
N TRP A 52 -7.19 -3.70 -8.18
CA TRP A 52 -6.71 -3.06 -9.41
C TRP A 52 -7.48 -1.78 -9.74
N GLU A 53 -8.74 -1.70 -9.37
CA GLU A 53 -9.62 -0.56 -9.70
C GLU A 53 -9.79 0.42 -8.53
N LYS A 54 -9.17 0.12 -7.38
CA LYS A 54 -9.25 1.00 -6.21
C LYS A 54 -8.34 2.23 -6.39
N PRO A 55 -8.79 3.42 -5.95
CA PRO A 55 -7.92 4.58 -5.83
C PRO A 55 -6.94 4.38 -4.66
N TYR A 56 -5.74 4.94 -4.79
CA TYR A 56 -4.69 4.84 -3.77
C TYR A 56 -5.18 5.33 -2.39
N ASP A 57 -6.03 6.36 -2.37
CA ASP A 57 -6.58 6.96 -1.16
C ASP A 57 -7.47 6.01 -0.34
N GLN A 58 -8.14 5.05 -0.98
CA GLN A 58 -8.94 4.05 -0.27
C GLN A 58 -8.08 2.98 0.41
N CYS A 59 -6.81 2.83 0.02
CA CYS A 59 -5.90 1.90 0.68
C CYS A 59 -5.48 2.38 2.08
N PHE A 60 -5.66 3.67 2.35
CA PHE A 60 -5.35 4.30 3.64
C PHE A 60 -6.61 4.69 4.43
N ALA A 61 -7.81 4.46 3.89
CA ALA A 61 -9.06 4.89 4.52
C ALA A 61 -9.37 4.12 5.82
N ASP A 62 -8.91 2.87 5.95
CA ASP A 62 -9.06 2.07 7.19
C ASP A 62 -8.03 2.42 8.27
N TYR A 63 -7.22 3.46 8.07
CA TYR A 63 -6.39 4.05 9.13
C TYR A 63 -7.17 5.01 10.03
N SER A 64 -8.50 4.91 10.13
CA SER A 64 -9.26 5.53 11.22
C SER A 64 -8.77 5.06 12.61
N ASN A 65 -8.07 3.92 12.67
CA ASN A 65 -7.36 3.43 13.86
C ASN A 65 -5.82 3.51 13.77
N ALA A 66 -5.22 4.06 12.70
CA ALA A 66 -3.84 4.54 12.84
C ALA A 66 -3.92 5.73 13.77
N GLY A 67 -3.34 5.60 14.96
CA GLY A 67 -3.27 6.67 15.93
C GLY A 67 -2.97 8.02 15.26
N ARG A 68 -3.68 9.06 15.74
CA ARG A 68 -3.61 10.47 15.32
C ARG A 68 -2.39 10.79 14.44
N LYS A 69 -2.66 11.24 13.21
CA LYS A 69 -1.67 11.87 12.32
C LYS A 69 -0.86 12.87 13.16
N LEU A 70 0.44 12.60 13.30
CA LEU A 70 1.42 13.34 14.09
C LEU A 70 1.38 13.11 15.62
N LYS A 71 2.06 12.06 16.08
CA LYS A 71 2.94 12.20 17.26
C LYS A 71 4.39 12.14 16.77
N LEU A 72 4.83 13.19 16.08
CA LEU A 72 6.26 13.47 16.01
C LEU A 72 6.78 13.60 17.44
N SER A 73 7.94 13.01 17.74
CA SER A 73 8.59 13.21 19.04
C SER A 73 8.84 14.72 19.23
N GLN A 74 8.90 15.19 20.48
CA GLN A 74 9.15 16.61 20.77
C GLN A 74 10.38 17.13 20.01
N ALA A 75 11.43 16.31 19.91
CA ALA A 75 12.64 16.62 19.16
C ALA A 75 12.37 16.91 17.68
N SER A 76 11.49 16.15 17.03
CA SER A 76 11.12 16.39 15.63
C SER A 76 10.22 17.63 15.46
N GLN A 77 9.43 17.98 16.48
CA GLN A 77 8.63 19.22 16.46
C GLN A 77 9.52 20.47 16.62
N ASP A 78 10.52 20.39 17.51
CA ASP A 78 11.44 21.49 17.77
C ASP A 78 12.32 21.85 16.55
N ILE A 79 12.69 20.86 15.73
CA ILE A 79 13.44 21.10 14.48
C ILE A 79 12.60 21.91 13.49
N ILE A 80 11.32 21.54 13.29
CA ILE A 80 10.42 22.24 12.36
C ILE A 80 10.18 23.68 12.82
N LEU A 81 10.00 23.89 14.12
CA LEU A 81 9.78 25.22 14.70
C LEU A 81 11.02 26.11 14.60
N LYS A 82 12.22 25.53 14.70
CA LYS A 82 13.48 26.28 14.63
C LYS A 82 13.85 26.70 13.20
N ASP A 83 13.39 25.96 12.19
CA ASP A 83 13.64 26.25 10.77
C ASP A 83 12.61 27.25 10.17
N SER A 84 11.54 27.54 10.92
CA SER A 84 10.47 28.47 10.51
C SER A 84 10.64 29.90 11.06
N GLY A 85 11.81 30.21 11.63
CA GLY A 85 12.16 31.51 12.23
C GLY A 85 13.24 32.25 11.45
#